data_AF-A0A973JD59-F1
#
_entry.id   AF-A0A973JD59-F1
#
_cell.length_a   1.000
_cell.length_b   1.000
_cell.length_c   1.000
_cell.angle_alpha   90.00
_cell.angle_beta   90.00
_cell.angle_gamma   90.00
#
_symmetry.space_group_name_H-M   'P 1'
#
loop_
_entity.id
_entity.type
_entity.pdbx_description
1 polymer ?
#
loop_
_entity_poly.entity_id
_entity_poly.type
_entity_poly.pdbx_seq_one_letter_code
_entity_poly.pdbx_strand_id
1 'polypeptide(L)' 'MLQWFADRRRKKLTAAPFPAEWKNILQQNVAHYCLLSDDERAHLHALIQVFIAEKYWEGCGGLELT' A
#
# COMPACT_ATOMS: atom_id res chain seq x y z
N MET A 1 14.39 19.16 -8.02
CA MET A 1 15.40 18.21 -7.48
C MET A 1 14.79 17.20 -6.50
N LEU A 2 14.00 17.63 -5.50
CA LEU A 2 13.35 16.73 -4.51
C LEU A 2 12.29 15.77 -5.09
N GLN A 3 11.50 16.20 -6.09
CA GLN A 3 10.50 15.35 -6.74
C GLN A 3 11.10 14.12 -7.42
N TRP A 4 12.26 14.25 -8.07
CA TRP A 4 12.93 13.12 -8.73
C TRP A 4 13.33 12.01 -7.76
N PHE A 5 13.79 12.39 -6.55
CA PHE A 5 14.11 11.42 -5.50
C PHE A 5 12.86 10.72 -4.98
N ALA A 6 11.76 11.45 -4.82
CA ALA A 6 10.46 10.89 -4.45
C ALA A 6 9.94 9.92 -5.51
N ASP A 7 9.99 10.29 -6.79
CA ASP A 7 9.55 9.45 -7.91
C ASP A 7 10.40 8.18 -8.03
N ARG A 8 11.72 8.30 -7.86
CA ARG A 8 12.63 7.13 -7.84
C ARG A 8 12.31 6.19 -6.68
N ARG A 9 12.04 6.73 -5.49
CA ARG A 9 11.65 5.94 -4.32
C ARG A 9 10.32 5.23 -4.55
N ARG A 10 9.31 5.93 -5.08
CA ARG A 10 8.00 5.35 -5.43
C ARG A 10 8.12 4.22 -6.45
N LYS A 11 8.90 4.43 -7.53
CA LYS A 11 9.18 3.38 -8.52
C LYS A 11 9.80 2.13 -7.89
N LYS A 12 10.70 2.29 -6.93
CA LYS A 12 11.30 1.15 -6.21
C LYS A 12 10.26 0.43 -5.34
N LEU A 13 9.38 1.17 -4.66
CA LEU A 13 8.33 0.61 -3.82
C LEU A 13 7.31 -0.18 -4.65
N THR A 14 6.82 0.39 -5.76
CA THR A 14 5.79 -0.24 -6.60
C THR A 14 6.31 -1.36 -7.49
N ALA A 15 7.63 -1.49 -7.62
CA ALA A 15 8.26 -2.64 -8.30
C ALA A 15 8.40 -3.86 -7.38
N ALA A 16 8.30 -3.68 -6.06
CA ALA A 16 8.28 -4.81 -5.14
C ALA A 16 6.93 -5.53 -5.23
N PRO A 17 6.89 -6.87 -5.10
CA PRO A 17 5.63 -7.60 -5.08
C PRO A 17 4.75 -7.12 -3.93
N PHE A 18 3.43 -7.07 -4.17
CA PHE A 18 2.48 -6.70 -3.13
C PHE A 18 2.46 -7.79 -2.04
N PRO A 19 2.63 -7.46 -0.75
CA PRO A 19 2.69 -8.45 0.32
C PRO A 19 1.41 -9.29 0.42
N ALA A 20 1.56 -10.61 0.57
CA ALA A 20 0.42 -11.53 0.65
C ALA A 20 -0.46 -11.26 1.88
N GLU A 21 0.15 -10.91 3.02
CA GLU A 21 -0.59 -10.56 4.24
C GLU A 21 -1.49 -9.34 4.04
N TRP A 22 -0.99 -8.31 3.35
CA TRP A 22 -1.79 -7.12 3.03
C TRP A 22 -2.94 -7.47 2.08
N LYS A 23 -2.72 -8.37 1.13
CA LYS A 23 -3.79 -8.86 0.25
C LYS A 23 -4.88 -9.57 1.07
N ASN A 24 -4.50 -10.39 2.04
CA ASN A 24 -5.45 -11.06 2.93
C ASN A 24 -6.26 -10.04 3.75
N ILE A 25 -5.61 -9.00 4.29
CA ILE A 25 -6.29 -7.91 5.01
C ILE A 25 -7.33 -7.22 4.11
N LEU A 26 -6.98 -6.92 2.85
CA LEU A 26 -7.91 -6.32 1.89
C LEU A 26 -9.10 -7.24 1.60
N GLN A 27 -8.86 -8.53 1.36
CA GLN A 27 -9.92 -9.50 1.09
C GLN A 27 -10.88 -9.69 2.26
N GLN A 28 -10.37 -9.61 3.50
CA GLN A 28 -11.17 -9.80 4.71
C GLN A 28 -11.93 -8.53 5.13
N ASN A 29 -11.31 -7.36 4.97
CA ASN A 29 -11.80 -6.11 5.57
C ASN A 29 -12.37 -5.10 4.56
N VAL A 30 -12.16 -5.32 3.25
CA VAL A 30 -12.61 -4.39 2.20
C VAL A 30 -13.44 -5.15 1.17
N ALA A 31 -14.75 -5.26 1.40
CA ALA A 31 -15.66 -6.01 0.53
C ALA A 31 -15.57 -5.63 -0.97
N HIS A 32 -15.37 -4.34 -1.25
CA HIS A 32 -15.24 -3.82 -2.62
C HIS A 32 -13.98 -4.31 -3.36
N TYR A 33 -12.95 -4.77 -2.65
CA TYR A 33 -11.71 -5.29 -3.26
C TYR A 33 -11.99 -6.47 -4.21
N CYS A 34 -12.98 -7.31 -3.86
CA CYS A 34 -13.39 -8.45 -4.68
C CYS A 34 -14.07 -8.03 -5.99
N LEU A 35 -14.61 -6.80 -6.06
CA LEU A 35 -15.29 -6.27 -7.25
C LEU A 35 -14.34 -5.64 -8.26
N LEU A 36 -13.10 -5.32 -7.84
CA LEU A 36 -12.09 -4.73 -8.71
C LEU A 36 -11.58 -5.76 -9.73
N SER A 37 -11.40 -5.31 -10.96
CA SER A 37 -10.63 -6.00 -11.99
C SER A 37 -9.16 -6.14 -11.58
N ASP A 38 -8.41 -7.00 -12.27
CA ASP A 38 -7.00 -7.21 -11.94
C ASP A 38 -6.15 -5.94 -12.16
N ASP A 39 -6.47 -5.12 -13.16
CA ASP A 39 -5.81 -3.84 -13.41
C ASP A 39 -6.09 -2.82 -12.30
N GLU A 40 -7.33 -2.74 -11.83
CA GLU A 40 -7.71 -1.87 -10.71
C GLU A 40 -7.06 -2.34 -9.39
N ARG A 41 -6.95 -3.66 -9.18
CA ARG A 41 -6.23 -4.22 -8.03
C ARG A 41 -4.75 -3.88 -8.09
N ALA A 42 -4.12 -4.01 -9.25
CA ALA A 42 -2.71 -3.64 -9.44
C ALA A 42 -2.48 -2.14 -9.17
N HIS A 43 -3.40 -1.29 -9.64
CA HIS A 43 -3.34 0.14 -9.35
C HIS A 43 -3.49 0.44 -7.86
N LEU A 44 -4.46 -0.18 -7.19
CA LEU A 44 -4.67 -0.05 -5.75
C LEU A 44 -3.45 -0.50 -4.95
N HIS A 45 -2.84 -1.64 -5.32
CA HIS A 45 -1.63 -2.15 -4.67
C HIS A 45 -0.47 -1.16 -4.74
N ALA A 46 -0.24 -0.56 -5.90
CA ALA A 46 0.77 0.46 -6.07
C ALA A 46 0.51 1.70 -5.19
N LEU A 47 -0.75 2.15 -5.11
CA LEU A 47 -1.13 3.27 -4.24
C LEU A 47 -0.91 2.95 -2.76
N ILE A 48 -1.29 1.76 -2.30
CA ILE A 48 -1.12 1.31 -0.91
C ILE A 48 0.37 1.25 -0.54
N GLN A 49 1.23 0.68 -1.40
CA GLN A 49 2.67 0.59 -1.15
C GLN A 49 3.31 1.97 -0.97
N VAL A 50 2.91 2.95 -1.77
CA VAL A 50 3.38 4.34 -1.63
C VAL A 50 2.81 4.97 -0.36
N PHE A 51 1.52 4.81 -0.10
CA PHE A 51 0.84 5.41 1.04
C PHE A 51 1.42 4.95 2.37
N ILE A 52 1.62 3.63 2.55
CA ILE A 52 2.20 3.09 3.78
C ILE A 52 3.64 3.60 3.97
N ALA A 53 4.45 3.62 2.91
CA ALA A 53 5.86 3.98 3.02
C ALA A 53 6.15 5.49 3.19
N GLU A 54 5.23 6.37 2.78
CA GLU A 54 5.43 7.82 2.80
C GLU A 54 4.76 8.53 3.98
N LYS A 55 3.85 7.84 4.67
CA LYS A 55 3.18 8.41 5.84
C LYS A 55 3.85 7.96 7.13
N TYR A 56 3.78 8.84 8.11
CA TYR A 56 4.08 8.49 9.48
C TYR A 56 2.82 7.89 10.10
N TRP A 57 2.98 6.73 10.72
CA TRP A 57 1.90 6.00 11.37
C TRP A 57 2.18 5.93 12.85
N GLU A 58 1.19 6.28 13.66
CA GLU A 58 1.29 6.26 15.11
C GLU A 58 0.14 5.44 15.68
N GLY A 59 0.49 4.46 16.51
CA GLY A 59 -0.47 3.68 17.28
C GLY A 59 -0.86 4.45 18.54
N CYS A 60 -2.14 4.82 18.65
CA CYS A 60 -2.67 5.57 19.79
C CYS A 60 -3.49 4.67 20.72
N GLY A 61 -3.58 5.04 22.01
CA GLY A 61 -4.44 4.34 22.97
C GLY A 61 -3.96 2.95 23.36
N GLY A 62 -2.64 2.72 23.35
CA GLY A 62 -2.05 1.41 23.63
C GLY A 62 -2.01 0.46 22.44
N LEU A 63 -2.37 0.92 21.23
CA LEU A 63 -2.22 0.17 20.00
C LEU A 63 -0.76 0.17 19.55
N GLU A 64 -0.19 -1.01 19.35
CA GLU A 64 1.13 -1.16 18.71
C GLU A 64 0.94 -1.44 17.22
N LEU A 65 1.71 -0.73 16.39
CA LEU A 65 1.75 -0.97 14.95
C LEU A 65 2.76 -2.09 14.65
N THR A 66 2.34 -3.02 13.79
CA THR A 66 3.13 -4.19 13.35
C THR A 66 3.59 -4.05 11.91
#